data_AF-A0A0H5CGI9-F1
#
_entry.id   AF-A0A0H5CGI9-F1
#
_cell.length_a   1.000
_cell.length_b   1.000
_cell.length_c   1.000
_cell.angle_alpha   90.00
_cell.angle_beta   90.00
_cell.angle_gamma   90.00
#
_symmetry.space_group_name_H-M   'P 1'
#
loop_
_entity.id
_entity.type
_entity.pdbx_description
1 polymer ?
#
loop_
_entity_poly.entity_id
_entity_poly.type
_entity_poly.pdbx_seq_one_letter_code
_entity_poly.pdbx_strand_id
1 'polypeptide(L)'
;MLLNTRLKNGIEITGTLKTADQYFNLKLDNIRVANEAKFPHLSAVKSIFLRGSTVRYVYMSKTDVDTNLLQDAARRGEYSSIITRMVLHQVTSVCLSY
;
A
#
# COMPACT_ATOMS: atom_id res chain seq x y z
N MET A 1 -2.75 -2.39 11.03
CA MET A 1 -3.38 -1.63 9.93
C MET A 1 -3.70 -2.59 8.79
N LEU A 2 -4.96 -2.68 8.39
CA LEU A 2 -5.40 -3.56 7.32
C LEU A 2 -5.35 -2.80 6.00
N LEU A 3 -4.69 -3.39 5.00
CA LEU A 3 -4.49 -2.79 3.69
C LEU A 3 -5.09 -3.69 2.61
N ASN A 4 -5.68 -3.08 1.60
CA ASN A 4 -5.97 -3.74 0.33
C ASN A 4 -5.02 -3.19 -0.72
N THR A 5 -4.14 -4.04 -1.25
CA THR A 5 -3.10 -3.67 -2.20
C THR A 5 -3.43 -4.23 -3.58
N ARG A 6 -3.47 -3.34 -4.58
CA ARG A 6 -3.63 -3.71 -5.98
C ARG A 6 -2.30 -3.62 -6.69
N LEU A 7 -1.88 -4.70 -7.31
CA LEU A 7 -0.65 -4.80 -8.09
C LEU A 7 -0.88 -4.40 -9.55
N LYS A 8 0.20 -4.02 -10.24
CA LYS A 8 0.18 -3.63 -11.67
C LYS A 8 -0.33 -4.74 -12.59
N ASN A 9 -0.14 -6.00 -12.22
CA ASN A 9 -0.64 -7.17 -12.93
C ASN A 9 -2.13 -7.49 -12.68
N GLY A 10 -2.82 -6.66 -11.90
CA GLY A 10 -4.25 -6.81 -11.61
C GLY A 10 -4.59 -7.74 -10.44
N ILE A 11 -3.59 -8.26 -9.71
CA ILE A 11 -3.84 -9.01 -8.47
C ILE A 11 -4.21 -8.05 -7.35
N GLU A 12 -5.25 -8.40 -6.59
CA GLU A 12 -5.67 -7.68 -5.39
C GLU A 12 -5.46 -8.55 -4.15
N ILE A 13 -4.73 -8.00 -3.18
CA ILE A 13 -4.30 -8.70 -1.97
C ILE A 13 -4.72 -7.85 -0.77
N THR A 14 -5.51 -8.43 0.12
CA THR A 14 -5.83 -7.83 1.41
C THR A 14 -4.97 -8.47 2.49
N GLY A 15 -4.43 -7.68 3.41
CA GLY A 15 -3.59 -8.19 4.49
C GLY A 15 -3.28 -7.14 5.54
N THR A 16 -2.62 -7.58 6.62
CA THR A 16 -2.19 -6.67 7.68
C THR A 16 -0.76 -6.22 7.40
N LEU A 17 -0.53 -4.90 7.34
CA LEU A 17 0.82 -4.36 7.18
C LEU A 17 1.68 -4.71 8.38
N LYS A 18 2.80 -5.40 8.12
CA LYS A 18 3.78 -5.76 9.14
C LYS A 18 4.98 -4.81 9.14
N THR A 19 5.58 -4.60 7.97
CA THR A 19 6.72 -3.69 7.79
C THR A 19 6.65 -3.01 6.43
N ALA A 20 7.21 -1.82 6.35
CA ALA A 20 7.43 -1.10 5.10
C ALA A 20 8.81 -0.42 5.12
N ASP A 21 9.44 -0.29 3.95
CA ASP A 21 10.76 0.35 3.81
C ASP A 21 10.73 1.62 2.95
N GLN A 22 11.87 2.29 2.83
CA GLN A 22 12.02 3.53 2.07
C GLN A 22 11.74 3.40 0.56
N TYR A 23 11.75 2.18 0.02
CA TYR A 23 11.43 1.88 -1.38
C TYR A 23 9.97 1.44 -1.54
N PHE A 24 9.17 1.58 -0.49
CA PHE A 24 7.78 1.12 -0.41
C PHE A 24 7.62 -0.38 -0.64
N ASN A 25 8.66 -1.17 -0.33
CA ASN A 25 8.46 -2.60 -0.23
C ASN A 25 7.64 -2.89 1.03
N LEU A 26 6.62 -3.74 0.88
CA LEU A 26 5.64 -4.01 1.93
C LEU A 26 5.70 -5.48 2.33
N LYS A 27 5.73 -5.76 3.63
CA LYS A 27 5.47 -7.09 4.16
C LYS A 27 4.06 -7.11 4.72
N LEU A 28 3.21 -7.99 4.19
CA LEU A 28 1.85 -8.20 4.68
C LEU A 28 1.75 -9.58 5.32
N ASP A 29 1.09 -9.65 6.46
CA ASP A 29 0.74 -10.88 7.16
C ASP A 29 -0.77 -11.13 7.11
N ASN A 30 -1.16 -12.39 7.28
CA ASN A 30 -2.53 -12.87 7.25
C ASN A 30 -3.27 -12.45 5.96
N ILE A 31 -2.63 -12.70 4.81
CA ILE A 31 -3.12 -12.24 3.51
C ILE A 31 -4.31 -13.05 2.99
N ARG A 32 -5.11 -12.41 2.15
CA ARG A 32 -6.19 -13.00 1.35
C ARG A 32 -6.18 -12.40 -0.05
N VAL A 33 -6.34 -13.24 -1.06
CA VAL A 33 -6.37 -12.80 -2.46
C VAL A 33 -7.83 -12.71 -2.89
N ALA A 34 -8.24 -11.60 -3.51
CA ALA A 34 -9.65 -11.41 -3.86
C ALA A 34 -10.17 -12.42 -4.90
N ASN A 35 -9.28 -12.96 -5.74
CA ASN A 35 -9.63 -13.89 -6.82
C ASN A 35 -8.83 -15.20 -6.71
N GLU A 36 -9.04 -15.93 -5.61
CA GLU A 36 -8.37 -17.20 -5.32
C GLU A 36 -8.53 -18.25 -6.43
N ALA A 37 -9.70 -18.28 -7.08
CA ALA A 37 -9.98 -19.22 -8.17
C ALA A 37 -9.06 -19.04 -9.38
N LYS A 38 -8.59 -17.80 -9.62
CA LYS A 38 -7.69 -17.48 -10.73
C LYS A 38 -6.22 -17.69 -10.37
N PHE A 39 -5.90 -17.71 -9.07
CA PHE A 39 -4.54 -17.85 -8.54
C PHE A 39 -4.49 -18.82 -7.36
N PRO A 40 -4.80 -20.12 -7.56
CA PRO A 40 -4.91 -21.09 -6.47
C PRO A 40 -3.60 -21.31 -5.71
N HIS A 41 -2.46 -21.04 -6.34
CA HIS A 41 -1.14 -21.10 -5.71
C HIS A 41 -0.94 -20.05 -4.60
N LEU A 42 -1.75 -18.99 -4.57
CA LEU A 42 -1.66 -17.95 -3.54
C LEU A 42 -2.55 -18.21 -2.31
N SER A 43 -3.52 -19.14 -2.39
CA SER A 43 -4.43 -19.42 -1.27
C SER A 43 -3.74 -20.04 -0.05
N ALA A 44 -2.60 -20.71 -0.22
CA ALA A 44 -1.83 -21.30 0.88
C ALA A 44 -0.88 -20.29 1.57
N VAL A 45 -0.67 -19.12 0.98
CA VAL A 45 0.32 -18.15 1.45
C VAL A 45 -0.28 -17.30 2.55
N LYS A 46 0.32 -17.32 3.75
CA LYS A 46 -0.13 -16.51 4.90
C LYS A 46 0.58 -15.16 5.00
N SER A 47 1.80 -15.06 4.50
CA SER A 47 2.62 -13.86 4.55
C SER A 47 3.28 -13.62 3.21
N ILE A 48 3.34 -12.36 2.76
CA ILE A 48 3.90 -12.00 1.46
C ILE A 48 4.78 -10.76 1.57
N PHE A 49 5.82 -10.72 0.73
CA PHE A 49 6.65 -9.55 0.51
C PHE A 49 6.38 -8.99 -0.88
N LEU A 50 5.92 -7.74 -0.93
CA LEU A 50 5.62 -7.01 -2.15
C LEU A 50 6.73 -6.00 -2.42
N ARG A 51 7.29 -6.04 -3.63
CA ARG A 51 8.23 -5.02 -4.08
C ARG A 51 7.45 -3.74 -4.43
N GLY A 52 7.83 -2.59 -3.88
CA GLY A 52 7.09 -1.34 -4.06
C GLY A 52 6.85 -0.97 -5.53
N SER A 53 7.78 -1.32 -6.42
CA SER A 53 7.66 -1.07 -7.86
C SER A 53 6.54 -1.85 -8.57
N THR A 54 6.05 -2.95 -8.00
CA THR A 54 4.95 -3.76 -8.58
C THR A 54 3.58 -3.33 -8.08
N VAL A 55 3.53 -2.53 -7.01
CA VAL A 55 2.30 -2.00 -6.44
C VAL A 55 1.75 -0.87 -7.31
N ARG A 56 0.45 -0.92 -7.59
CA ARG A 56 -0.28 0.15 -8.27
C ARG A 56 -1.01 1.04 -7.25
N TYR A 57 -1.83 0.43 -6.39
CA TYR A 57 -2.59 1.15 -5.37
C TYR A 57 -2.53 0.45 -4.02
N VAL A 58 -2.59 1.23 -2.96
CA VAL A 58 -2.79 0.74 -1.60
C VAL A 58 -3.98 1.47 -1.00
N TYR A 59 -5.04 0.72 -0.73
CA TYR A 59 -6.24 1.19 -0.07
C TYR A 59 -6.14 0.92 1.43
N MET A 60 -6.63 1.88 2.22
CA MET A 60 -6.66 1.83 3.67
C MET A 60 -7.95 2.49 4.18
N SER A 61 -8.34 2.15 5.41
CA SER A 61 -9.50 2.77 6.03
C SER A 61 -9.25 4.26 6.30
N LYS A 62 -10.28 5.09 6.13
CA LYS A 62 -10.22 6.52 6.50
C LYS A 62 -9.94 6.72 7.99
N THR A 63 -10.36 5.76 8.83
CA THR A 63 -10.12 5.80 10.29
C THR A 63 -8.65 5.63 10.66
N ASP A 64 -7.87 4.99 9.79
CA ASP A 64 -6.46 4.68 10.04
C ASP A 64 -5.55 5.84 9.60
N VAL A 65 -6.14 6.94 9.12
CA VAL A 65 -5.44 8.05 8.47
C VAL A 65 -5.93 9.38 8.99
N ASP A 66 -5.05 10.12 9.67
CA ASP A 66 -5.30 11.52 10.01
C ASP A 66 -4.98 12.41 8.80
N THR A 67 -6.02 12.90 8.14
CA THR A 67 -5.89 13.76 6.96
C THR A 67 -5.30 15.12 7.28
N ASN A 68 -5.48 15.64 8.49
CA ASN A 68 -4.94 16.94 8.88
C ASN A 68 -3.43 16.85 9.01
N LEU A 69 -2.92 15.82 9.69
CA LEU A 69 -1.48 15.56 9.80
C LEU A 69 -0.85 15.32 8.43
N LEU A 70 -1.53 14.58 7.53
CA LEU A 70 -1.05 14.36 6.17
C LEU A 70 -0.94 15.65 5.37
N GLN A 71 -1.96 16.52 5.42
CA GLN A 71 -1.95 17.80 4.72
C GLN A 71 -0.85 18.72 5.23
N ASP A 72 -0.68 18.77 6.55
CA ASP A 72 0.34 19.56 7.20
C ASP A 72 1.75 19.09 6.87
N ALA A 73 1.97 17.77 6.91
CA ALA A 73 3.22 17.15 6.50
C ALA A 73 3.53 17.40 5.01
N ALA A 74 2.50 17.37 4.15
CA ALA A 74 2.64 17.70 2.73
C ALA A 74 3.07 19.16 2.51
N ARG A 75 2.49 20.11 3.25
CA ARG A 75 2.85 21.54 3.19
C ARG A 75 4.28 21.80 3.66
N ARG A 76 4.73 21.08 4.71
CA ARG A 76 6.08 21.22 5.28
C ARG A 76 7.15 20.43 4.53
N GLY A 77 6.77 19.52 3.62
CA GLY A 77 7.70 18.58 2.98
C GLY A 77 8.29 17.55 3.95
N GLU A 78 7.64 17.33 5.09
CA GLU A 78 8.12 16.44 6.14
C GLU A 78 7.49 15.06 6.00
N TYR A 79 8.21 14.12 5.40
CA TYR A 79 7.70 12.77 5.18
C TYR A 79 8.17 11.78 6.25
N SER A 80 8.00 12.15 7.52
CA SER A 80 8.51 11.38 8.67
C SER A 80 7.89 9.98 8.77
N SER A 81 6.62 9.82 8.38
CA SER A 81 5.95 8.51 8.41
C SER A 81 5.86 7.85 7.04
N ILE A 82 5.94 6.51 7.02
CA ILE A 82 5.79 5.71 5.81
C ILE A 82 4.43 5.93 5.14
N ILE A 83 3.37 6.15 5.92
CA ILE A 83 2.02 6.43 5.43
C ILE A 83 2.01 7.78 4.73
N THR A 84 2.61 8.81 5.34
CA THR A 84 2.76 10.14 4.72
C THR A 84 3.50 10.04 3.38
N ARG A 85 4.60 9.27 3.33
CA ARG A 85 5.34 9.01 2.09
C ARG A 85 4.52 8.26 1.05
N MET A 86 3.82 7.20 1.44
CA MET A 86 3.00 6.38 0.53
C MET A 86 1.87 7.20 -0.09
N VAL A 87 1.14 7.98 0.71
CA VAL A 87 0.04 8.80 0.20
C VAL A 87 0.57 9.89 -0.74
N LEU A 88 1.63 10.60 -0.35
CA LEU A 88 2.16 11.70 -1.15
C LEU A 88 2.86 11.23 -2.43
N HIS A 89 3.53 10.08 -2.42
CA HIS A 89 4.12 9.50 -3.64
C HIS A 89 3.05 9.04 -4.64
N GLN A 90 1.88 8.61 -4.17
CA GLN A 90 0.74 8.30 -5.04
C GLN A 90 0.15 9.59 -5.65
N VAL A 91 0.15 10.70 -4.91
CA VAL A 91 -0.34 12.01 -5.39
C VAL A 91 0.63 12.66 -6.39
N THR A 92 1.95 12.62 -6.15
CA THR A 92 2.93 13.20 -7.10
C THR A 92 2.99 12.44 -8.42
N SER A 93 2.81 11.12 -8.42
CA SER A 93 2.75 10.34 -9.66
C SER A 93 1.54 10.68 -10.53
N VAL A 94 0.42 11.14 -9.92
CA VAL A 94 -0.76 11.63 -10.65
C VAL A 94 -0.53 13.05 -11.18
N CYS A 95 0.14 13.91 -10.40
CA CYS A 95 0.39 15.31 -10.78
C CYS A 95 1.47 15.46 -11.88
N LEU A 96 2.40 14.51 -12.00
CA LEU A 96 3.38 14.45 -13.10
C LEU A 96 2.85 13.80 -14.39
N SER A 97 1.59 13.37 -14.39
CA SER A 97 0.93 12.78 -15.57
C SER A 97 -0.02 13.76 -16.28
N TYR A 98 0.01 15.04 -15.90
CA TYR A 98 -0.73 16.14 -16.55
C TYR A 98 0.22 17.27 -16.96
#